data_AF-A0A382SHZ1-F1
#
_entry.id   AF-A0A382SHZ1-F1
#
_cell.length_a   1.000
_cell.length_b   1.000
_cell.length_c   1.000
_cell.angle_alpha   90.00
_cell.angle_beta   90.00
_cell.angle_gamma   90.00
#
_symmetry.space_group_name_H-M   'P 1'
#
loop_
_entity.id
_entity.type
_entity.pdbx_description
1 polymer ?
#
loop_
_entity_poly.entity_id
_entity_poly.type
_entity_poly.pdbx_seq_one_letter_code
_entity_poly.pdbx_strand_id
1 'polypeptide(L)'
;MNKNNNQNRPLTYKMLQKYDIRHDNDKKEYIIHKEYDVIVDGIKAKCKILDMPWSERIGFKFEKKHPTMGMEFITKYFILDKPGKLEWGFENEVAEVFVIN
;
A
#
# COMPACT_ATOMS: atom_id res chain seq x y z
N MET A 1 -13.94 29.94 -8.53
CA MET A 1 -13.38 29.32 -7.30
C MET A 1 -13.18 27.83 -7.60
N ASN A 2 -11.94 27.40 -7.82
CA ASN A 2 -11.60 26.02 -8.17
C ASN A 2 -11.86 25.09 -6.98
N LYS A 3 -12.86 24.21 -7.11
CA LYS A 3 -13.06 23.06 -6.21
C LYS A 3 -12.35 21.84 -6.79
N ASN A 4 -11.02 21.88 -6.90
CA ASN A 4 -10.24 20.67 -7.09
C ASN A 4 -9.98 20.07 -5.71
N ASN A 5 -11.03 19.53 -5.09
CA ASN A 5 -10.89 18.75 -3.87
C ASN A 5 -10.33 17.36 -4.22
N ASN A 6 -9.06 17.29 -4.64
CA ASN A 6 -8.31 16.04 -4.60
C ASN A 6 -7.93 15.78 -3.14
N GLN A 7 -8.92 15.39 -2.34
CA GLN A 7 -8.63 14.87 -1.01
C GLN A 7 -8.00 13.50 -1.18
N ASN A 8 -6.75 13.37 -0.72
CA ASN A 8 -6.08 12.08 -0.65
C ASN A 8 -6.94 11.16 0.22
N ARG A 9 -7.16 9.92 -0.22
CA ARG A 9 -7.98 8.95 0.51
C ARG A 9 -7.12 8.02 1.34
N PRO A 10 -7.55 7.62 2.55
CA PRO A 10 -6.79 6.69 3.37
C PRO A 10 -6.56 5.37 2.63
N LEU A 11 -5.32 4.86 2.66
CA LEU A 11 -4.99 3.56 2.07
C LEU A 11 -5.68 2.44 2.87
N THR A 12 -6.20 1.43 2.18
CA THR A 12 -6.72 0.20 2.79
C THR A 12 -6.11 -1.02 2.10
N TYR A 13 -6.00 -2.14 2.80
CA TYR A 13 -5.45 -3.37 2.24
C TYR A 13 -6.22 -3.84 0.99
N LYS A 14 -7.56 -3.75 1.02
CA LYS A 14 -8.44 -4.09 -0.12
C LYS A 14 -8.13 -3.29 -1.39
N MET A 15 -7.58 -2.09 -1.26
CA MET A 15 -7.21 -1.31 -2.45
C MET A 15 -5.99 -1.90 -3.16
N LEU A 16 -5.06 -2.50 -2.41
CA LEU A 16 -3.85 -3.11 -2.96
C LEU A 16 -4.11 -4.48 -3.60
N GLN A 17 -5.24 -5.12 -3.27
CA GLN A 17 -5.68 -6.38 -3.85
C GLN A 17 -6.73 -6.12 -4.94
N LYS A 18 -6.46 -6.52 -6.18
CA LYS A 18 -7.49 -6.60 -7.22
C LYS A 18 -7.72 -8.06 -7.56
N TYR A 19 -8.96 -8.53 -7.53
CA TYR A 19 -9.30 -9.86 -8.02
C TYR A 19 -9.47 -9.81 -9.55
N ASP A 20 -8.76 -10.67 -10.26
CA ASP A 20 -9.02 -10.99 -11.66
C ASP A 20 -9.83 -12.27 -11.72
N ILE A 21 -11.06 -12.16 -12.23
CA ILE A 21 -11.93 -13.30 -12.47
C ILE A 21 -11.68 -13.72 -13.91
N ARG A 22 -10.86 -14.75 -14.09
CA ARG A 22 -10.71 -15.38 -15.40
C ARG A 22 -11.85 -16.38 -15.58
N HIS A 23 -12.69 -16.14 -16.58
CA HIS A 23 -13.71 -17.10 -17.00
C HIS A 23 -13.08 -18.22 -17.84
N ASP A 24 -12.16 -18.98 -17.25
CA ASP A 24 -11.86 -20.32 -17.74
C ASP A 24 -12.79 -21.33 -17.04
N ASN A 25 -12.93 -22.53 -17.62
CA ASN A 25 -13.84 -23.58 -17.19
C ASN A 25 -13.69 -23.98 -15.70
N ASP A 26 -12.55 -23.67 -15.07
CA ASP A 26 -12.32 -23.73 -13.64
C ASP A 26 -12.24 -22.30 -13.08
N LYS A 27 -13.30 -21.83 -12.41
CA LYS A 27 -13.35 -20.51 -11.74
C LYS A 27 -12.18 -20.37 -10.75
N LYS A 28 -11.07 -19.77 -11.18
CA LYS A 28 -9.95 -19.40 -10.32
C LYS A 28 -9.89 -17.89 -10.19
N GLU A 29 -10.01 -17.42 -8.96
CA GLU A 29 -9.75 -16.03 -8.59
C GLU A 29 -8.23 -15.83 -8.50
N TYR A 30 -7.69 -14.92 -9.29
CA TYR A 30 -6.27 -14.53 -9.18
C TYR A 30 -6.17 -13.17 -8.49
N ILE A 31 -5.32 -13.07 -7.46
CA ILE A 31 -5.01 -11.79 -6.82
C ILE A 31 -3.95 -11.08 -7.66
N ILE A 32 -4.30 -9.91 -8.20
CA ILE A 32 -3.39 -8.97 -8.84
C ILE A 32 -3.10 -7.85 -7.85
N HIS A 33 -1.83 -7.67 -7.52
CA HIS A 33 -1.41 -6.55 -6.69
C HIS A 33 -1.25 -5.28 -7.51
N LYS A 34 -1.93 -4.20 -7.09
CA LYS A 34 -1.87 -2.91 -7.76
C LYS A 34 -0.86 -1.98 -7.07
N GLU A 35 -0.15 -1.19 -7.88
CA GLU A 35 0.71 -0.11 -7.40
C GLU A 35 -0.08 1.20 -7.33
N TYR A 36 0.12 1.96 -6.26
CA TYR A 36 -0.50 3.25 -6.00
C TYR A 36 0.55 4.30 -5.67
N ASP A 37 0.36 5.52 -6.17
CA ASP A 37 1.04 6.69 -5.64
C ASP A 37 0.38 7.07 -4.31
N VAL A 38 1.21 7.22 -3.28
CA VAL A 38 0.79 7.45 -1.90
C VAL A 38 1.61 8.57 -1.25
N ILE A 39 1.10 9.10 -0.15
CA ILE A 39 1.82 9.92 0.81
C ILE A 39 1.91 9.10 2.10
N VAL A 40 3.13 8.91 2.59
CA VAL A 40 3.45 8.21 3.84
C VAL A 40 4.11 9.22 4.77
N ASP A 41 3.49 9.54 5.90
CA ASP A 41 3.96 10.56 6.87
C ASP A 41 4.33 11.91 6.20
N GLY A 42 3.56 12.31 5.19
CA GLY A 42 3.80 13.54 4.41
C GLY A 42 4.81 13.40 3.27
N ILE A 43 5.43 12.24 3.07
CA ILE A 43 6.42 11.97 2.02
C ILE A 43 5.80 11.14 0.89
N LYS A 44 5.95 11.60 -0.35
CA LYS A 44 5.46 10.88 -1.53
C LYS A 44 6.23 9.58 -1.75
N ALA A 45 5.50 8.51 -2.05
CA ALA A 45 6.03 7.21 -2.36
C ALA A 45 5.12 6.44 -3.33
N LYS A 46 5.64 5.36 -3.88
CA LYS A 46 4.86 4.30 -4.54
C LYS A 46 4.67 3.15 -3.58
N CYS A 47 3.47 2.61 -3.51
CA CYS A 47 3.10 1.49 -2.63
C CYS A 47 2.50 0.34 -3.44
N LYS A 48 2.89 -0.90 -3.12
CA LYS A 48 2.24 -2.12 -3.62
C LYS A 48 2.43 -3.29 -2.67
N ILE A 49 1.59 -4.30 -2.82
CA ILE A 49 1.89 -5.63 -2.28
C ILE A 49 2.83 -6.35 -3.25
N LEU A 50 3.83 -7.02 -2.67
CA LEU A 50 4.79 -7.88 -3.33
C LEU A 50 4.44 -9.31 -2.97
N ASP A 51 4.07 -10.10 -3.97
CA ASP A 51 3.91 -11.55 -3.81
C ASP A 51 5.30 -12.20 -3.87
N MET A 52 5.73 -12.78 -2.77
CA MET A 52 6.98 -13.54 -2.66
C MET A 52 6.64 -14.98 -2.33
N PRO A 53 7.46 -15.98 -2.72
CA PRO A 53 7.10 -17.42 -2.70
C PRO A 53 6.54 -18.00 -1.38
N TRP A 54 6.68 -17.29 -0.25
CA TRP A 54 6.26 -17.74 1.08
C TRP A 54 5.61 -16.63 1.93
N SER A 55 5.41 -15.42 1.37
CA SER A 55 4.88 -14.30 2.13
C SER A 55 4.43 -13.17 1.21
N GLU A 56 3.29 -12.56 1.51
CA GLU A 56 3.02 -11.21 1.02
C GLU A 56 3.86 -10.19 1.79
N ARG A 57 4.31 -9.15 1.10
CA ARG A 57 5.01 -8.01 1.71
C ARG A 57 4.42 -6.72 1.21
N ILE A 58 4.38 -5.71 2.05
CA ILE A 58 4.12 -4.34 1.60
C ILE A 58 5.44 -3.68 1.25
N GLY A 59 5.49 -3.04 0.08
CA GLY A 59 6.66 -2.33 -0.42
C GLY A 59 6.37 -0.86 -0.64
N PHE A 60 7.32 -0.01 -0.26
CA PHE A 60 7.32 1.43 -0.49
C PHE A 60 8.60 1.86 -1.19
N LYS A 61 8.46 2.75 -2.16
CA LYS A 61 9.58 3.44 -2.84
C LYS A 61 9.35 4.94 -2.78
N PHE A 62 10.16 5.64 -1.99
CA PHE A 62 9.97 7.04 -1.69
C PHE A 62 10.67 7.96 -2.71
N GLU A 63 10.08 9.12 -2.99
CA GLU A 63 10.73 10.16 -3.79
C GLU A 63 11.86 10.85 -3.03
N LYS A 64 11.77 10.89 -1.69
CA LYS A 64 12.76 11.45 -0.76
C LYS A 64 12.97 10.49 0.41
N LYS A 65 14.16 10.53 1.02
CA LYS A 65 14.50 9.63 2.13
C LYS A 65 13.54 9.84 3.30
N HIS A 66 12.80 8.80 3.65
CA HIS A 66 11.99 8.76 4.86
C HIS A 66 12.89 8.61 6.10
N PRO A 67 12.63 9.33 7.21
CA PRO A 67 13.44 9.25 8.41
C PRO A 67 13.62 7.82 8.94
N THR A 68 12.53 7.07 9.04
CA THR A 68 12.52 5.68 9.54
C THR A 68 12.67 4.63 8.42
N MET A 69 11.95 4.80 7.30
CA MET A 69 11.85 3.80 6.23
C MET A 69 12.90 3.95 5.12
N GLY A 70 13.73 5.00 5.12
CA GLY A 70 14.75 5.21 4.10
C GLY A 70 14.19 5.55 2.72
N MET A 71 14.92 5.19 1.65
CA MET A 71 14.47 5.41 0.26
C MET A 71 13.55 4.30 -0.25
N GLU A 72 13.75 3.08 0.24
CA GLU A 72 12.96 1.90 -0.10
C GLU A 72 12.73 1.09 1.17
N PHE A 73 11.50 0.61 1.35
CA PHE A 73 11.11 -0.13 2.53
C PHE A 73 10.22 -1.30 2.14
N ILE A 74 10.54 -2.49 2.64
CA ILE A 74 9.76 -3.70 2.39
C ILE A 74 9.66 -4.47 3.71
N THR A 75 8.44 -4.82 4.09
CA THR A 75 8.20 -5.64 5.28
C THR A 75 7.12 -6.67 5.03
N LYS A 76 7.30 -7.86 5.59
CA LYS A 76 6.28 -8.92 5.66
C LYS A 76 5.38 -8.78 6.89
N TYR A 77 5.80 -7.97 7.87
CA TYR A 77 5.08 -7.73 9.10
C TYR A 77 4.43 -6.36 9.01
N PHE A 78 3.20 -6.32 8.52
CA PHE A 78 2.40 -5.11 8.40
C PHE A 78 0.93 -5.39 8.71
N ILE A 79 0.23 -4.35 9.19
CA ILE A 79 -1.20 -4.37 9.49
C ILE A 79 -1.84 -3.10 8.92
N LEU A 80 -2.95 -3.28 8.20
CA LEU A 80 -3.76 -2.20 7.61
C LEU A 80 -5.23 -2.38 8.02
N ASP A 81 -5.47 -2.51 9.33
CA ASP A 81 -6.81 -2.75 9.88
C ASP A 81 -7.65 -1.46 9.97
N LYS A 82 -6.99 -0.32 10.16
CA LYS A 82 -7.63 1.01 10.14
C LYS A 82 -7.27 1.75 8.85
N PRO A 83 -8.24 2.36 8.15
CA PRO A 83 -7.96 3.13 6.94
C PRO A 83 -6.90 4.20 7.20
N GLY A 84 -5.84 4.18 6.38
CA GLY A 84 -4.78 5.17 6.41
C GLY A 84 -3.77 4.99 7.54
N LYS A 85 -3.90 3.96 8.38
CA LYS A 85 -2.91 3.62 9.41
C LYS A 85 -2.21 2.32 9.04
N LEU A 86 -0.93 2.43 8.71
CA LEU A 86 -0.03 1.28 8.55
C LEU A 86 0.67 1.02 9.87
N GLU A 87 0.51 -0.16 10.43
CA GLU A 87 1.38 -0.65 11.51
C GLU A 87 2.39 -1.64 10.92
N TRP A 88 3.62 -1.67 11.43
CA TRP A 88 4.64 -2.58 10.90
C TRP A 88 5.66 -3.04 11.96
N GLY A 89 6.36 -4.12 11.64
CA GLY A 89 7.37 -4.70 12.52
C GLY A 89 6.76 -5.30 13.79
N PHE A 90 7.53 -5.28 14.88
CA PHE A 90 7.15 -5.85 16.18
C PHE A 90 7.11 -4.81 17.31
N GLU A 91 7.53 -3.57 17.04
CA GLU A 91 7.74 -2.52 18.04
C GLU A 91 6.69 -1.39 17.95
N ASN A 92 5.44 -1.74 17.58
CA ASN A 92 4.32 -0.79 17.45
C ASN A 92 4.60 0.40 16.53
N GLU A 93 5.45 0.23 15.52
CA GLU A 93 5.74 1.27 14.54
C GLU A 93 4.49 1.56 13.70
N VAL A 94 4.23 2.86 13.48
CA VAL A 94 3.04 3.32 12.76
C VAL A 94 3.41 4.39 11.73
N ALA A 95 2.70 4.39 10.61
CA ALA A 95 2.76 5.44 9.60
C ALA A 95 1.37 5.78 9.08
N GLU A 96 1.14 7.03 8.76
CA GLU A 96 -0.07 7.48 8.07
C GLU A 96 0.11 7.36 6.56
N VAL A 97 -0.81 6.68 5.88
CA VAL A 97 -0.71 6.39 4.45
C VAL A 97 -1.96 6.78 3.68
N PHE A 98 -1.83 7.70 2.73
CA PHE A 98 -2.94 8.17 1.90
C PHE A 98 -2.63 7.98 0.41
N VAL A 99 -3.60 7.49 -0.34
CA VAL A 99 -3.52 7.40 -1.81
C VAL A 99 -3.75 8.77 -2.43
N ILE A 100 -2.85 9.13 -3.34
CA ILE A 100 -2.94 10.33 -4.18
C ILE A 100 -3.92 10.01 -5.33
N ASN A 101 -4.93 10.86 -5.52
CA ASN A 101 -5.89 10.76 -6.63
C ASN A 101 -5.54 11.75 -7.75
#